data_AF-A0A7S2BHJ3-F1
#
_entry.id   AF-A0A7S2BHJ3-F1
#
_cell.length_a   1.000
_cell.length_b   1.000
_cell.length_c   1.000
_cell.angle_alpha   90.00
_cell.angle_beta   90.00
_cell.angle_gamma   90.00
#
_symmetry.space_group_name_H-M   'P 1'
#
loop_
_entity.id
_entity.type
_entity.pdbx_description
1 polymer ?
#
loop_
_entity_poly.entity_id
_entity_poly.type
_entity_poly.pdbx_seq_one_letter_code
_entity_poly.pdbx_strand_id
1 'polypeptide(L)'
;FSRSDTDQPVRINAARLRHEVLEMAQEGRRVVLLGHSKGAVDAAAALSLFPELCEFVAGLVSMQGPHGGSAVAHDLSNTHVQKTVVLGAIENLLRGCKHAVLDCSYEARQEFMRRHPYPIDRVRTICLATHDRKQTSLIRPFIEYVAVRYGETCDGLVCQSDAVLPHSARVLLDNMDHFGPAWGCFPATDPYDPTRLWLVCISMALRFGGPAAEREGREDRPSGMVRDGTVLSTDQGSSEREAKERRGGEFYEHDSM
;
A
#
# COMPACT_ATOMS: atom_id res chain seq x y z
N PHE A 1 14.12 3.34 10.44
CA PHE A 1 14.01 3.82 9.05
C PHE A 1 15.26 3.41 8.30
N SER A 2 15.13 3.11 7.01
CA SER A 2 16.27 2.78 6.14
C SER A 2 17.25 3.95 6.06
N ARG A 3 18.53 3.66 5.81
CA ARG A 3 19.57 4.67 5.54
C ARG A 3 19.63 5.07 4.05
N SER A 4 18.61 4.72 3.27
CA SER A 4 18.47 5.16 1.88
C SER A 4 18.47 6.68 1.77
N ASP A 5 19.16 7.16 0.74
CA ASP A 5 19.31 8.59 0.46
C ASP A 5 18.55 8.91 -0.82
N THR A 6 17.49 9.72 -0.72
CA THR A 6 16.60 10.05 -1.85
C THR A 6 17.34 10.65 -3.04
N ASP A 7 18.53 11.22 -2.82
CA ASP A 7 19.34 11.86 -3.84
C ASP A 7 20.19 10.86 -4.65
N GLN A 8 20.35 9.63 -4.14
CA GLN A 8 21.14 8.59 -4.78
C GLN A 8 20.37 7.87 -5.91
N PRO A 9 21.10 7.34 -6.91
CA PRO A 9 20.49 6.53 -7.95
C PRO A 9 19.74 5.32 -7.38
N VAL A 10 18.66 4.90 -8.04
CA VAL A 10 17.81 3.77 -7.62
C VAL A 10 18.62 2.52 -7.33
N ARG A 11 19.60 2.19 -8.17
CA ARG A 11 20.45 1.00 -7.98
C ARG A 11 21.27 1.06 -6.69
N ILE A 12 21.71 2.24 -6.28
CA ILE A 12 22.50 2.43 -5.06
C ILE A 12 21.61 2.23 -3.84
N ASN A 13 20.42 2.84 -3.82
CA ASN A 13 19.46 2.63 -2.73
C ASN A 13 18.96 1.19 -2.68
N ALA A 14 18.73 0.55 -3.82
CA ALA A 14 18.36 -0.85 -3.90
C ALA A 14 19.42 -1.76 -3.26
N ALA A 15 20.71 -1.53 -3.54
CA ALA A 15 21.81 -2.29 -2.94
C ALA A 15 21.92 -2.04 -1.43
N ARG A 16 21.63 -0.82 -0.98
CA ARG A 16 21.59 -0.49 0.46
C ARG A 16 20.44 -1.21 1.16
N LEU A 17 19.24 -1.16 0.58
CA LEU A 17 18.08 -1.89 1.07
C LEU A 17 18.37 -3.39 1.17
N ARG A 18 19.03 -3.96 0.15
CA ARG A 18 19.48 -5.36 0.20
C ARG A 18 20.31 -5.66 1.44
N HIS A 19 21.32 -4.83 1.72
CA HIS A 19 22.18 -5.02 2.88
C HIS A 19 21.38 -4.96 4.19
N GLU A 20 20.54 -3.94 4.37
CA GLU A 20 19.72 -3.77 5.58
C GLU A 20 18.73 -4.91 5.79
N VAL A 21 18.09 -5.40 4.71
CA VAL A 21 17.16 -6.53 4.80
C VAL A 21 17.89 -7.81 5.19
N LEU A 22 19.09 -8.07 4.63
CA LEU A 22 19.88 -9.25 4.97
C LEU A 22 20.42 -9.20 6.41
N GLU A 23 20.77 -8.02 6.92
CA GLU A 23 21.14 -7.85 8.33
C GLU A 23 19.95 -8.20 9.25
N MET A 24 18.76 -7.68 8.98
CA MET A 24 17.56 -8.04 9.76
C MET A 24 17.20 -9.52 9.62
N ALA A 25 17.44 -10.12 8.46
CA ALA A 25 17.22 -11.55 8.25
C ALA A 25 18.16 -12.42 9.11
N GLN A 26 19.42 -12.00 9.30
CA GLN A 26 20.36 -12.67 10.21
C GLN A 26 19.90 -12.63 11.68
N GLU A 27 19.12 -11.61 12.05
CA GLU A 27 18.44 -11.53 13.35
C GLU A 27 17.15 -12.38 13.42
N GLY A 28 16.85 -13.16 12.37
CA GLY A 28 15.65 -13.99 12.29
C GLY A 28 14.36 -13.22 11.96
N ARG A 29 14.46 -11.98 11.46
CA ARG A 29 13.31 -11.10 11.21
C ARG A 29 12.89 -11.14 9.75
N ARG A 30 11.58 -10.99 9.52
CA ARG A 30 11.02 -10.64 8.21
C ARG A 30 10.53 -9.21 8.23
N VAL A 31 10.60 -8.54 7.09
CA VAL A 31 10.33 -7.10 6.98
C VAL A 31 9.22 -6.80 5.98
N VAL A 32 8.50 -5.70 6.20
CA VAL A 32 7.63 -5.10 5.19
C VAL A 32 8.34 -3.86 4.67
N LEU A 33 8.52 -3.77 3.35
CA LEU A 33 9.09 -2.59 2.72
C LEU A 33 7.99 -1.55 2.52
N LEU A 34 8.24 -0.33 3.01
CA LEU A 34 7.36 0.82 2.88
C LEU A 34 8.08 1.87 2.05
N GLY A 35 7.50 2.28 0.93
CA GLY A 35 8.13 3.26 0.06
C GLY A 35 7.13 4.28 -0.46
N HIS A 36 7.47 5.56 -0.30
CA HIS A 36 6.75 6.69 -0.89
C HIS A 36 7.58 7.29 -2.02
N SER A 37 6.92 7.73 -3.10
CA SER A 37 7.59 8.39 -4.22
C SER A 37 8.78 7.56 -4.73
N LYS A 38 9.95 8.15 -4.92
CA LYS A 38 11.18 7.45 -5.31
C LYS A 38 11.55 6.29 -4.38
N GLY A 39 11.30 6.39 -3.07
CA GLY A 39 11.57 5.28 -2.13
C GLY A 39 10.77 4.02 -2.44
N ALA A 40 9.60 4.16 -3.05
CA ALA A 40 8.82 3.02 -3.53
C ALA A 40 9.47 2.33 -4.73
N VAL A 41 10.07 3.11 -5.63
CA VAL A 41 10.83 2.60 -6.78
C VAL A 41 12.12 1.93 -6.30
N ASP A 42 12.81 2.52 -5.31
CA ASP A 42 14.02 1.94 -4.71
C ASP A 42 13.73 0.56 -4.10
N ALA A 43 12.61 0.44 -3.36
CA ALA A 43 12.17 -0.82 -2.76
C ALA A 43 11.78 -1.86 -3.81
N ALA A 44 11.03 -1.47 -4.85
CA ALA A 44 10.68 -2.37 -5.94
C ALA A 44 11.94 -2.84 -6.71
N ALA A 45 12.88 -1.93 -6.97
CA ALA A 45 14.14 -2.23 -7.62
C ALA A 45 15.02 -3.18 -6.79
N ALA A 46 15.04 -3.04 -5.46
CA ALA A 46 15.75 -3.98 -4.59
C ALA A 46 15.23 -5.41 -4.78
N LEU A 47 13.92 -5.59 -4.84
CA LEU A 47 13.29 -6.90 -5.04
C LEU A 47 13.54 -7.47 -6.45
N SER A 48 13.54 -6.63 -7.49
CA SER A 48 13.82 -7.07 -8.85
C SER A 48 15.30 -7.41 -9.08
N LEU A 49 16.23 -6.62 -8.51
CA LEU A 49 17.67 -6.80 -8.69
C LEU A 49 18.26 -7.87 -7.79
N PHE A 50 17.66 -8.11 -6.62
CA PHE A 50 18.14 -9.06 -5.61
C PHE A 50 17.01 -10.01 -5.21
N PRO A 51 16.67 -10.99 -6.08
CA PRO A 51 15.53 -11.88 -5.86
C PRO A 51 15.64 -12.76 -4.61
N GLU A 52 16.82 -12.89 -4.00
CA GLU A 52 17.02 -13.52 -2.69
C GLU A 52 16.27 -12.79 -1.56
N LEU A 53 16.03 -11.47 -1.70
CA LEU A 53 15.31 -10.69 -0.70
C LEU A 53 13.85 -11.12 -0.54
N CYS A 54 13.26 -11.78 -1.55
CA CYS A 54 11.87 -12.21 -1.50
C CYS A 54 11.60 -13.22 -0.37
N GLU A 55 12.62 -13.94 0.12
CA GLU A 55 12.48 -14.87 1.25
C GLU A 55 12.30 -14.12 2.58
N PHE A 56 12.90 -12.92 2.69
CA PHE A 56 12.95 -12.13 3.92
C PHE A 56 11.93 -11.00 3.95
N VAL A 57 11.37 -10.65 2.79
CA VAL A 57 10.35 -9.61 2.66
C VAL A 57 8.95 -10.22 2.74
N ALA A 58 8.14 -9.77 3.70
CA ALA A 58 6.75 -10.18 3.89
C ALA A 58 5.79 -9.47 2.91
N GLY A 59 6.15 -8.26 2.47
CA GLY A 59 5.42 -7.51 1.46
C GLY A 59 6.02 -6.14 1.15
N LEU A 60 5.48 -5.51 0.11
CA LEU A 60 5.76 -4.14 -0.32
C LEU A 60 4.48 -3.30 -0.27
N VAL A 61 4.53 -2.18 0.45
CA VAL A 61 3.55 -1.09 0.33
C VAL A 61 4.22 0.04 -0.43
N SER A 62 3.74 0.30 -1.63
CA SER A 62 4.16 1.42 -2.46
C SER A 62 3.09 2.50 -2.43
N MET A 63 3.46 3.73 -2.09
CA MET A 63 2.57 4.89 -2.16
C MET A 63 3.12 5.89 -3.17
N GLN A 64 2.34 6.22 -4.20
CA GLN A 64 2.66 7.25 -5.19
C GLN A 64 4.04 7.05 -5.83
N GLY A 65 4.46 5.79 -6.03
CA GLY A 65 5.78 5.47 -6.57
C GLY A 65 5.80 5.56 -8.09
N PRO A 66 6.66 6.38 -8.74
CA PRO A 66 6.72 6.48 -10.20
C PRO A 66 7.35 5.24 -10.84
N HIS A 67 6.63 4.11 -10.81
CA HIS A 67 7.08 2.82 -11.34
C HIS A 67 7.09 2.84 -12.86
N GLY A 68 6.04 3.38 -13.47
CA GLY A 68 5.96 3.64 -14.92
C GLY A 68 6.86 4.78 -15.37
N GLY A 69 7.11 5.73 -14.47
CA GLY A 69 7.78 7.00 -14.73
C GLY A 69 6.96 8.16 -14.17
N SER A 70 7.44 9.38 -14.42
CA SER A 70 6.73 10.61 -14.09
C SER A 70 6.77 11.53 -15.31
N ALA A 71 5.61 11.98 -15.78
CA ALA A 71 5.50 12.96 -16.86
C ALA A 71 6.25 14.25 -16.52
N VAL A 72 6.14 14.70 -15.27
CA VAL A 72 6.87 15.87 -14.77
C VAL A 72 8.39 15.63 -14.82
N ALA A 73 8.87 14.47 -14.35
CA ALA A 73 10.30 14.15 -14.41
C ALA A 73 10.83 14.01 -15.84
N HIS A 74 10.04 13.39 -16.74
CA HIS A 74 10.39 13.21 -18.14
C HIS A 74 10.56 14.56 -18.84
N ASP A 75 9.60 15.47 -18.68
CA ASP A 75 9.68 16.80 -19.30
C ASP A 75 10.82 17.64 -18.73
N LEU A 76 11.10 17.53 -17.43
CA LEU A 76 12.26 18.19 -16.82
C LEU A 76 13.59 17.67 -17.39
N SER A 77 13.69 16.37 -17.65
CA SER A 77 14.91 15.78 -18.24
C SER A 77 15.11 16.17 -19.71
N ASN A 78 14.02 16.38 -20.46
CA ASN A 78 14.07 16.56 -21.91
C ASN A 78 13.91 18.01 -22.40
N THR A 79 13.46 18.93 -21.54
CA THR A 79 13.17 20.31 -21.96
C THR A 79 14.22 21.29 -21.40
N HIS A 80 15.11 21.79 -22.26
CA HIS A 80 16.06 22.84 -21.87
C HIS A 80 15.44 24.25 -21.77
N VAL A 81 14.23 24.49 -22.32
CA VAL A 81 13.82 25.83 -22.80
C VAL A 81 12.56 26.47 -22.16
N GLN A 82 11.75 25.79 -21.32
CA GLN A 82 10.61 26.45 -20.64
C GLN A 82 10.84 26.62 -19.13
N LYS A 83 12.02 27.11 -18.80
CA LYS A 83 12.56 27.23 -17.45
C LYS A 83 12.38 28.63 -16.89
N THR A 84 11.35 28.88 -16.10
CA THR A 84 11.51 29.87 -15.03
C THR A 84 10.59 29.63 -13.85
N VAL A 85 9.29 29.43 -14.08
CA VAL A 85 8.32 29.38 -12.98
C VAL A 85 8.08 27.94 -12.50
N VAL A 86 7.88 27.01 -13.43
CA VAL A 86 7.57 25.60 -13.14
C VAL A 86 8.83 24.88 -12.60
N LEU A 87 9.99 25.07 -13.23
CA LEU A 87 11.25 24.45 -12.78
C LEU A 87 11.73 24.90 -11.40
N GLY A 88 11.66 26.20 -11.08
CA GLY A 88 12.18 26.71 -9.80
C GLY A 88 11.39 26.19 -8.59
N ALA A 89 10.09 26.00 -8.74
CA ALA A 89 9.25 25.37 -7.72
C ALA A 89 9.51 23.86 -7.59
N ILE A 90 9.76 23.16 -8.72
CA ILE A 90 10.10 21.73 -8.71
C ILE A 90 11.50 21.47 -8.16
N GLU A 91 12.51 22.28 -8.50
CA GLU A 91 13.86 22.13 -7.98
C GLU A 91 13.90 22.27 -6.45
N ASN A 92 13.06 23.15 -5.88
CA ASN A 92 12.88 23.25 -4.42
C ASN A 92 12.13 22.06 -3.83
N LEU A 93 11.17 21.48 -4.57
CA LEU A 93 10.37 20.33 -4.12
C LEU A 93 11.12 18.99 -4.23
N LEU A 94 11.95 18.83 -5.26
CA LEU A 94 12.80 17.66 -5.54
C LEU A 94 14.26 17.88 -5.11
N ARG A 95 14.54 18.94 -4.34
CA ARG A 95 15.86 19.34 -3.83
C ARG A 95 16.98 19.38 -4.89
N GLY A 96 16.64 19.57 -6.16
CA GLY A 96 17.62 19.73 -7.25
C GLY A 96 18.41 18.47 -7.64
N CYS A 97 17.98 17.28 -7.25
CA CYS A 97 18.74 16.06 -7.54
C CYS A 97 18.49 15.51 -8.95
N LYS A 98 19.39 15.87 -9.87
CA LYS A 98 19.38 15.42 -11.28
C LYS A 98 19.27 13.91 -11.41
N HIS A 99 19.96 13.12 -10.57
CA HIS A 99 19.91 11.67 -10.63
C HIS A 99 18.53 11.11 -10.27
N ALA A 100 17.89 11.63 -9.23
CA ALA A 100 16.54 11.22 -8.84
C ALA A 100 15.51 11.54 -9.93
N VAL A 101 15.60 12.73 -10.54
CA VAL A 101 14.72 13.13 -11.65
C VAL A 101 14.93 12.23 -12.88
N LEU A 102 16.19 12.01 -13.29
CA LEU A 102 16.51 11.17 -14.44
C LEU A 102 16.05 9.73 -14.24
N ASP A 103 16.26 9.19 -13.04
CA ASP A 103 15.80 7.86 -12.70
C ASP A 103 14.27 7.77 -12.83
N CYS A 104 13.51 8.74 -12.32
CA CYS A 104 12.05 8.73 -12.40
C CYS A 104 11.47 9.07 -13.80
N SER A 105 12.30 9.31 -14.82
CA SER A 105 11.83 9.51 -16.19
C SER A 105 11.20 8.22 -16.77
N TYR A 106 10.29 8.38 -17.73
CA TYR A 106 9.66 7.26 -18.43
C TYR A 106 10.68 6.31 -19.07
N GLU A 107 11.67 6.85 -19.77
CA GLU A 107 12.70 6.04 -20.45
C GLU A 107 13.46 5.16 -19.45
N ALA A 108 13.96 5.75 -18.36
CA ALA A 108 14.72 5.03 -17.36
C ALA A 108 13.87 3.96 -16.62
N ARG A 109 12.61 4.27 -16.32
CA ARG A 109 11.70 3.35 -15.61
C ARG A 109 11.19 2.21 -16.47
N GLN A 110 10.71 2.49 -17.66
CA GLN A 110 10.24 1.45 -18.58
C GLN A 110 11.38 0.50 -18.96
N GLU A 111 12.58 1.03 -19.21
CA GLU A 111 13.73 0.19 -19.52
C GLU A 111 14.18 -0.66 -18.31
N PHE A 112 14.10 -0.10 -17.10
CA PHE A 112 14.37 -0.86 -15.88
C PHE A 112 13.38 -2.02 -15.72
N MET A 113 12.08 -1.76 -15.79
CA MET A 113 11.05 -2.80 -15.63
C MET A 113 11.13 -3.88 -16.70
N ARG A 114 11.47 -3.50 -17.94
CA ARG A 114 11.67 -4.44 -19.05
C ARG A 114 12.85 -5.38 -18.81
N ARG A 115 13.96 -4.85 -18.27
CA ARG A 115 15.17 -5.65 -17.97
C ARG A 115 15.08 -6.43 -16.67
N HIS A 116 14.32 -5.93 -15.69
CA HIS A 116 14.25 -6.46 -14.32
C HIS A 116 12.78 -6.61 -13.88
N PRO A 117 12.05 -7.63 -14.40
CA PRO A 117 10.65 -7.84 -14.05
C PRO A 117 10.44 -7.94 -12.54
N TYR A 118 9.38 -7.30 -12.05
CA TYR A 118 9.05 -7.32 -10.63
C TYR A 118 8.53 -8.72 -10.20
N PRO A 119 9.00 -9.29 -9.09
CA PRO A 119 8.63 -10.65 -8.65
C PRO A 119 7.25 -10.68 -7.98
N ILE A 120 6.19 -10.37 -8.74
CA ILE A 120 4.83 -10.19 -8.21
C ILE A 120 4.25 -11.46 -7.54
N ASP A 121 4.67 -12.64 -7.98
CA ASP A 121 4.20 -13.91 -7.43
C ASP A 121 4.95 -14.35 -6.15
N ARG A 122 5.96 -13.59 -5.73
CA ARG A 122 6.81 -13.93 -4.57
C ARG A 122 6.66 -12.94 -3.43
N VAL A 123 6.18 -11.72 -3.72
CA VAL A 123 6.08 -10.64 -2.73
C VAL A 123 4.66 -10.11 -2.70
N ARG A 124 4.09 -10.04 -1.49
CA ARG A 124 2.76 -9.45 -1.30
C ARG A 124 2.83 -7.96 -1.55
N THR A 125 2.12 -7.43 -2.55
CA THR A 125 2.32 -6.04 -2.97
C THR A 125 1.01 -5.29 -3.12
N ILE A 126 0.98 -4.08 -2.57
CA ILE A 126 -0.07 -3.10 -2.81
C ILE A 126 0.52 -1.75 -3.24
N CYS A 127 -0.06 -1.17 -4.27
CA CYS A 127 0.25 0.17 -4.74
C CYS A 127 -0.91 1.11 -4.44
N LEU A 128 -0.68 2.13 -3.61
CA LEU A 128 -1.57 3.26 -3.48
C LEU A 128 -1.22 4.28 -4.56
N ALA A 129 -2.18 4.53 -5.44
CA ALA A 129 -2.07 5.50 -6.51
C ALA A 129 -3.15 6.57 -6.33
N THR A 130 -2.76 7.84 -6.31
CA THR A 130 -3.69 8.91 -6.02
C THR A 130 -3.73 9.94 -7.14
N HIS A 131 -4.78 10.75 -7.12
CA HIS A 131 -4.80 12.00 -7.86
C HIS A 131 -5.52 13.06 -7.06
N ASP A 132 -5.28 14.33 -7.40
CA ASP A 132 -5.96 15.45 -6.77
C ASP A 132 -6.48 16.44 -7.82
N ARG A 133 -7.52 17.19 -7.45
CA ARG A 133 -8.13 18.28 -8.23
C ARG A 133 -8.47 19.49 -7.36
N LYS A 134 -8.21 19.42 -6.05
CA LYS A 134 -8.53 20.49 -5.09
C LYS A 134 -7.79 21.78 -5.46
N GLN A 135 -8.42 22.91 -5.14
CA GLN A 135 -7.78 24.24 -5.29
C GLN A 135 -6.73 24.50 -4.21
N THR A 136 -6.79 23.77 -3.10
CA THR A 136 -5.91 23.93 -1.94
C THR A 136 -4.55 23.25 -2.10
N SER A 137 -4.38 22.36 -3.07
CA SER A 137 -3.09 21.68 -3.28
C SER A 137 -2.02 22.67 -3.72
N LEU A 138 -0.89 22.68 -3.01
CA LEU A 138 0.25 23.53 -3.34
C LEU A 138 0.92 23.14 -4.67
N ILE A 139 0.72 21.90 -5.10
CA ILE A 139 1.27 21.35 -6.36
C ILE A 139 0.24 21.29 -7.49
N ARG A 140 -0.88 22.01 -7.33
CA ARG A 140 -1.90 22.19 -8.37
C ARG A 140 -1.35 22.60 -9.74
N PRO A 141 -0.34 23.49 -9.87
CA PRO A 141 0.22 23.81 -11.19
C PRO A 141 0.72 22.58 -11.96
N PHE A 142 1.27 21.57 -11.28
CA PHE A 142 1.71 20.34 -11.94
C PHE A 142 0.55 19.40 -12.26
N ILE A 143 -0.47 19.37 -11.39
CA ILE A 143 -1.72 18.64 -11.65
C ILE A 143 -2.37 19.19 -12.94
N GLU A 144 -2.53 20.50 -13.03
CA GLU A 144 -3.11 21.16 -14.20
C GLU A 144 -2.23 20.99 -15.43
N TYR A 145 -0.90 21.08 -15.28
CA TYR A 145 0.04 20.83 -16.37
C TYR A 145 -0.14 19.43 -16.96
N VAL A 146 -0.16 18.39 -16.13
CA VAL A 146 -0.31 17.01 -16.60
C VAL A 146 -1.69 16.80 -17.23
N ALA A 147 -2.75 17.34 -16.62
CA ALA A 147 -4.10 17.24 -17.17
C ALA A 147 -4.24 17.91 -18.54
N VAL A 148 -3.67 19.11 -18.71
CA VAL A 148 -3.76 19.87 -19.97
C VAL A 148 -2.86 19.27 -21.05
N ARG A 149 -1.64 18.87 -20.71
CA ARG A 149 -0.65 18.40 -21.70
C ARG A 149 -0.87 16.95 -22.12
N TYR A 150 -1.25 16.10 -21.16
CA TYR A 150 -1.32 14.65 -21.36
C TYR A 150 -2.72 14.09 -21.28
N GLY A 151 -3.71 14.85 -20.79
CA GLY A 151 -5.07 14.35 -20.59
C GLY A 151 -5.18 13.35 -19.43
N GLU A 152 -4.19 13.31 -18.54
CA GLU A 152 -4.05 12.31 -17.47
C GLU A 152 -4.37 12.90 -16.09
N THR A 153 -4.74 12.02 -15.15
CA THR A 153 -4.90 12.39 -13.74
C THR A 153 -3.67 12.01 -12.92
N CYS A 154 -3.20 12.94 -12.08
CA CYS A 154 -2.03 12.73 -11.23
C CYS A 154 -2.19 13.33 -9.84
N ASP A 155 -1.30 12.95 -8.94
CA ASP A 155 -1.14 13.53 -7.61
C ASP A 155 -0.30 14.82 -7.59
N GLY A 156 0.05 15.32 -8.78
CA GLY A 156 0.94 16.46 -8.99
C GLY A 156 2.36 16.07 -9.41
N LEU A 157 2.79 14.83 -9.21
CA LEU A 157 4.11 14.37 -9.69
C LEU A 157 4.04 13.05 -10.44
N VAL A 158 3.09 12.18 -10.11
CA VAL A 158 2.97 10.84 -10.68
C VAL A 158 1.53 10.62 -11.16
N CYS A 159 1.37 10.20 -12.42
CA CYS A 159 0.06 9.81 -12.93
C CYS A 159 -0.42 8.56 -12.21
N GLN A 160 -1.73 8.44 -12.00
CA GLN A 160 -2.28 7.34 -11.23
C GLN A 160 -1.97 5.97 -11.87
N SER A 161 -1.93 5.90 -13.20
CA SER A 161 -1.54 4.72 -13.98
C SER A 161 -0.07 4.32 -13.77
N ASP A 162 0.83 5.30 -13.66
CA ASP A 162 2.27 5.08 -13.49
C ASP A 162 2.66 4.75 -12.04
N ALA A 163 1.75 5.01 -11.09
CA ALA A 163 1.94 4.74 -9.68
C ALA A 163 1.73 3.26 -9.27
N VAL A 164 1.33 2.40 -10.22
CA VAL A 164 0.94 1.02 -9.97
C VAL A 164 1.90 0.05 -10.67
N LEU A 165 2.50 -0.87 -9.91
CA LEU A 165 3.25 -1.98 -10.49
C LEU A 165 2.31 -2.91 -11.29
N PRO A 166 2.71 -3.39 -12.48
CA PRO A 166 1.89 -4.31 -13.27
C PRO A 166 1.41 -5.51 -12.44
N HIS A 167 0.12 -5.86 -12.58
CA HIS A 167 -0.55 -6.98 -11.90
C HIS A 167 -0.61 -6.92 -10.36
N SER A 168 -0.16 -5.83 -9.74
CA SER A 168 -0.26 -5.66 -8.29
C SER A 168 -1.67 -5.31 -7.81
N ALA A 169 -1.96 -5.59 -6.53
CA ALA A 169 -3.13 -4.99 -5.89
C ALA A 169 -2.97 -3.48 -5.87
N ARG A 170 -4.06 -2.74 -6.07
CA ARG A 170 -4.02 -1.28 -6.04
C ARG A 170 -5.15 -0.68 -5.22
N VAL A 171 -4.83 0.42 -4.56
CA VAL A 171 -5.81 1.33 -3.96
C VAL A 171 -5.76 2.61 -4.79
N LEU A 172 -6.91 3.02 -5.29
CA LEU A 172 -7.06 4.26 -6.02
C LEU A 172 -7.78 5.25 -5.11
N LEU A 173 -7.11 6.35 -4.76
CA LEU A 173 -7.74 7.44 -4.01
C LEU A 173 -7.79 8.69 -4.88
N ASP A 174 -8.99 9.26 -4.98
CA ASP A 174 -9.12 10.66 -5.37
C ASP A 174 -8.76 11.55 -4.16
N ASN A 175 -8.61 12.86 -4.41
CA ASN A 175 -8.48 13.90 -3.40
C ASN A 175 -7.19 13.91 -2.53
N MET A 176 -6.12 13.25 -2.98
CA MET A 176 -4.81 13.26 -2.33
C MET A 176 -3.69 13.61 -3.30
N ASP A 177 -2.96 14.68 -2.98
CA ASP A 177 -1.77 15.09 -3.71
C ASP A 177 -0.52 14.34 -3.21
N HIS A 178 0.62 14.57 -3.86
CA HIS A 178 1.86 13.83 -3.60
C HIS A 178 2.42 13.98 -2.17
N PHE A 179 1.93 14.94 -1.37
CA PHE A 179 2.35 15.10 0.01
C PHE A 179 1.59 14.19 0.99
N GLY A 180 0.36 13.78 0.67
CA GLY A 180 -0.52 13.12 1.65
C GLY A 180 0.10 11.94 2.41
N PRO A 181 0.79 10.98 1.75
CA PRO A 181 1.38 9.84 2.46
C PRO A 181 2.50 10.17 3.46
N ALA A 182 3.15 11.33 3.32
CA ALA A 182 4.35 11.66 4.08
C ALA A 182 4.15 12.82 5.08
N TRP A 183 3.09 13.62 4.93
CA TRP A 183 2.83 14.76 5.80
C TRP A 183 1.41 14.68 6.39
N GLY A 184 1.30 14.74 7.73
CA GLY A 184 0.01 14.72 8.43
C GLY A 184 -0.69 16.08 8.55
N CYS A 185 -0.06 17.11 8.01
CA CYS A 185 -0.55 18.48 7.91
C CYS A 185 0.20 19.18 6.77
N PHE A 186 0.12 20.51 6.71
CA PHE A 186 0.83 21.32 5.73
C PHE A 186 2.28 20.82 5.47
N PRO A 187 2.70 20.60 4.21
CA PRO A 187 2.07 20.99 2.95
C PRO A 187 0.93 20.10 2.44
N ALA A 188 0.67 18.95 3.08
CA ALA A 188 -0.49 18.13 2.72
C ALA A 188 -1.79 18.86 3.06
N THR A 189 -2.76 18.78 2.15
CA THR A 189 -4.09 19.41 2.29
C THR A 189 -5.23 18.42 2.13
N ASP A 190 -4.91 17.13 2.15
CA ASP A 190 -5.88 16.03 2.16
C ASP A 190 -6.36 15.72 3.59
N PRO A 191 -7.52 15.04 3.69
CA PRO A 191 -8.14 14.77 4.99
C PRO A 191 -7.58 13.52 5.67
N TYR A 192 -6.55 12.87 5.12
CA TYR A 192 -6.09 11.58 5.62
C TYR A 192 -5.01 11.74 6.68
N ASP A 193 -5.11 10.91 7.72
CA ASP A 193 -4.00 10.71 8.64
C ASP A 193 -2.98 9.75 7.98
N PRO A 194 -1.73 10.18 7.72
CA PRO A 194 -0.76 9.36 7.00
C PRO A 194 -0.44 8.07 7.76
N THR A 195 -0.40 8.11 9.09
CA THR A 195 -0.11 6.92 9.90
C THR A 195 -1.18 5.85 9.70
N ARG A 196 -2.47 6.22 9.78
CA ARG A 196 -3.60 5.33 9.50
C ARG A 196 -3.58 4.85 8.07
N LEU A 197 -3.27 5.72 7.12
CA LEU A 197 -3.15 5.35 5.71
C LEU A 197 -2.10 4.24 5.51
N TRP A 198 -0.89 4.43 6.05
CA TRP A 198 0.16 3.40 6.02
C TRP A 198 -0.27 2.10 6.69
N LEU A 199 -0.86 2.17 7.89
CA LEU A 199 -1.31 0.98 8.62
C LEU A 199 -2.39 0.20 7.86
N VAL A 200 -3.34 0.91 7.24
CA VAL A 200 -4.37 0.29 6.39
C VAL A 200 -3.73 -0.39 5.19
N CYS A 201 -2.83 0.30 4.47
CA CYS A 201 -2.15 -0.30 3.32
C CYS A 201 -1.26 -1.49 3.70
N ILE A 202 -0.58 -1.47 4.85
CA ILE A 202 0.17 -2.62 5.37
C ILE A 202 -0.77 -3.80 5.63
N SER A 203 -1.88 -3.56 6.32
CA SER A 203 -2.90 -4.59 6.58
C SER A 203 -3.44 -5.17 5.28
N MET A 204 -3.72 -4.32 4.29
CA MET A 204 -4.19 -4.75 2.98
C MET A 204 -3.13 -5.53 2.20
N ALA A 205 -1.86 -5.12 2.21
CA ALA A 205 -0.78 -5.86 1.56
C ALA A 205 -0.66 -7.27 2.14
N LEU A 206 -0.66 -7.40 3.47
CA LEU A 206 -0.52 -8.69 4.15
C LEU A 206 -1.76 -9.58 3.97
N ARG A 207 -2.95 -9.01 3.79
CA ARG A 207 -4.21 -9.76 3.62
C ARG A 207 -4.57 -10.07 2.18
N PHE A 208 -4.34 -9.12 1.26
CA PHE A 208 -4.86 -9.14 -0.11
C PHE A 208 -3.78 -8.95 -1.17
N GLY A 209 -2.55 -8.60 -0.77
CA GLY A 209 -1.44 -8.36 -1.70
C GLY A 209 -0.80 -9.62 -2.27
N GLY A 210 -1.23 -10.82 -1.86
CA GLY A 210 -0.65 -12.10 -2.30
C GLY A 210 -0.76 -12.38 -3.80
N PRO A 211 -0.07 -13.43 -4.30
CA PRO A 211 -0.13 -13.85 -5.70
C PRO A 211 -1.56 -14.16 -6.15
N ALA A 212 -1.85 -14.05 -7.44
CA ALA A 212 -3.21 -14.25 -7.98
C ALA A 212 -3.82 -15.60 -7.54
N ALA A 213 -3.03 -16.66 -7.52
CA ALA A 213 -3.43 -17.99 -7.06
C ALA A 213 -3.88 -18.03 -5.57
N GLU A 214 -3.32 -17.19 -4.69
CA GLU A 214 -3.75 -17.08 -3.29
C GLU A 214 -5.03 -16.26 -3.13
N ARG A 215 -5.40 -15.44 -4.13
CA ARG A 215 -6.60 -14.58 -4.11
C ARG A 215 -7.85 -15.35 -4.53
N GLU A 216 -7.77 -16.13 -5.59
CA GLU A 216 -8.89 -16.95 -6.10
C GLU A 216 -9.34 -17.99 -5.05
N GLY A 217 -8.41 -18.59 -4.30
CA GLY A 217 -8.74 -19.53 -3.21
C GLY A 217 -9.37 -18.90 -1.96
N ARG A 218 -9.58 -17.58 -1.92
CA ARG A 218 -10.22 -16.87 -0.79
C ARG A 218 -11.66 -16.43 -1.04
N GLU A 219 -12.13 -16.38 -2.29
CA GLU A 219 -13.53 -16.02 -2.60
C GLU A 219 -14.52 -17.14 -2.22
N ASP A 220 -14.05 -18.35 -1.93
CA ASP A 220 -14.88 -19.53 -1.69
C ASP A 220 -15.09 -19.91 -0.21
N ARG A 221 -14.72 -19.04 0.74
CA ARG A 221 -15.08 -19.24 2.15
C ARG A 221 -16.29 -18.38 2.52
N PRO A 222 -17.50 -18.96 2.67
CA PRO A 222 -18.64 -18.21 3.14
C PRO A 222 -18.32 -17.63 4.51
N SER A 223 -18.61 -16.33 4.66
CA SER A 223 -18.60 -15.61 5.93
C SER A 223 -19.26 -16.50 6.99
N GLY A 224 -18.50 -16.79 8.06
CA GLY A 224 -18.90 -17.71 9.11
C GLY A 224 -20.30 -17.44 9.62
N MET A 225 -21.14 -18.45 9.46
CA MET A 225 -22.36 -18.70 10.21
C MET A 225 -22.11 -18.38 11.70
N VAL A 226 -22.81 -17.37 12.21
CA VAL A 226 -22.91 -17.07 13.64
C VAL A 226 -23.44 -18.32 14.31
N ARG A 227 -22.61 -18.98 15.11
CA ARG A 227 -23.05 -20.09 15.97
C ARG A 227 -23.86 -19.52 17.13
N ASP A 228 -24.94 -20.25 17.41
CA ASP A 228 -26.00 -19.98 18.37
C ASP A 228 -25.59 -19.25 19.65
N GLY A 229 -26.47 -18.32 20.03
CA GLY A 229 -26.49 -17.74 21.35
C GLY A 229 -26.67 -18.82 22.41
N THR A 230 -25.75 -18.86 23.36
CA THR A 230 -26.02 -19.41 24.69
C THR A 230 -25.55 -18.36 25.68
N VAL A 231 -26.52 -17.62 26.22
CA VAL A 231 -26.32 -16.76 27.38
C VAL A 231 -26.17 -17.68 28.58
N LEU A 232 -24.95 -17.75 29.11
CA LEU A 232 -24.69 -18.34 30.43
C LEU A 232 -25.22 -17.37 31.49
N SER A 233 -26.39 -17.68 32.07
CA SER A 233 -26.78 -17.08 33.35
C SER A 233 -26.12 -17.86 34.47
N THR A 234 -25.33 -17.17 35.27
CA THR A 234 -24.82 -17.64 36.56
C THR A 234 -25.96 -17.70 37.57
N ASP A 235 -26.18 -18.86 38.20
CA ASP A 235 -26.59 -18.85 39.60
C ASP A 235 -26.07 -20.09 40.34
N GLN A 236 -25.63 -19.86 41.58
CA GLN A 236 -25.03 -20.83 42.48
C GLN A 236 -26.06 -21.44 43.44
N GLY A 237 -25.79 -22.65 43.90
CA GLY A 237 -26.44 -23.29 45.06
C GLY A 237 -27.59 -24.21 44.66
N SER A 238 -27.78 -25.40 45.22
CA SER A 238 -27.20 -26.02 46.41
C SER A 238 -27.58 -27.50 46.37
N SER A 239 -26.66 -28.34 46.84
CA SER A 239 -26.92 -29.73 47.22
C SER A 239 -27.98 -29.85 48.31
N GLU A 240 -28.56 -31.05 48.39
CA GLU A 240 -29.24 -31.69 49.54
C GLU A 240 -30.77 -31.79 49.52
N ARG A 241 -31.22 -33.01 49.86
CA ARG A 241 -32.56 -33.42 50.34
C ARG A 241 -33.63 -33.48 49.24
N GLU A 242 -34.50 -34.48 49.16
CA GLU A 242 -34.92 -35.49 50.12
C GLU A 242 -35.65 -36.59 49.36
N ALA A 243 -35.51 -37.81 49.85
CA ALA A 243 -36.35 -38.92 49.46
C ALA A 243 -37.77 -38.75 50.02
N LYS A 244 -38.72 -39.33 49.27
CA LYS A 244 -39.88 -40.08 49.76
C LYS A 244 -41.16 -39.29 50.09
N GLU A 245 -42.26 -39.92 49.66
CA GLU A 245 -43.67 -39.71 50.03
C GLU A 245 -44.40 -38.59 49.27
N ARG A 246 -45.64 -38.71 48.80
CA ARG A 246 -46.70 -39.73 48.82
C ARG A 246 -47.91 -39.07 48.12
N ARG A 247 -48.81 -39.90 47.58
CA ARG A 247 -50.20 -39.62 47.10
C ARG A 247 -50.24 -38.92 45.73
N GLY A 248 -51.02 -39.35 44.74
CA GLY A 248 -52.23 -40.17 44.72
C GLY A 248 -53.30 -39.41 43.92
N GLY A 249 -54.01 -40.08 43.02
CA GLY A 249 -55.13 -39.52 42.22
C GLY A 249 -54.90 -39.67 40.71
N GLU A 250 -55.38 -40.76 40.10
CA GLU A 250 -56.69 -40.87 39.40
C GLU A 250 -56.65 -40.24 37.98
N PHE A 251 -56.52 -41.06 36.94
CA PHE A 251 -57.60 -41.58 36.07
C PHE A 251 -58.48 -40.49 35.45
N TYR A 252 -58.43 -40.36 34.12
CA TYR A 252 -59.52 -40.75 33.21
C TYR A 252 -59.02 -40.75 31.75
N GLU A 253 -59.11 -41.91 31.11
CA GLU A 253 -59.28 -42.02 29.66
C GLU A 253 -60.65 -41.44 29.29
N HIS A 254 -60.74 -40.69 28.19
CA HIS A 254 -61.82 -40.99 27.27
C HIS A 254 -61.39 -40.80 25.83
N ASP A 255 -61.73 -41.84 25.09
CA ASP A 255 -61.44 -42.17 23.73
C ASP A 255 -62.29 -41.34 22.74
N SER A 256 -61.73 -41.22 21.54
CA SER A 256 -62.40 -41.24 20.23
C SER A 256 -62.94 -39.94 19.56
N MET A 257 -62.44 -39.83 18.31
CA MET A 257 -62.89 -39.11 17.10
C MET A 257 -62.38 -37.69 16.85
#